data_AF-A0A352STZ1-F1
#
_entry.id   AF-A0A352STZ1-F1
#
_cell.length_a   1.000
_cell.length_b   1.000
_cell.length_c   1.000
_cell.angle_alpha   90.00
_cell.angle_beta   90.00
_cell.angle_gamma   90.00
#
_symmetry.space_group_name_H-M   'P 1'
#
loop_
_entity.id
_entity.type
_entity.pdbx_description
1 polymer ?
#
loop_
_entity_poly.entity_id
_entity_poly.type
_entity_poly.pdbx_seq_one_letter_code
_entity_poly.pdbx_strand_id
1 'polypeptide(L)' 'MKTTTRIRGGALLARALQEKGVEHVFTLAGGFCNPALEGFMEAQLKVINCPHE' A
#
# COMPACT_ATOMS: atom_id res chain seq x y z
N MET A 1 -13.81 -21.48 18.04
CA MET A 1 -13.07 -20.20 18.14
C MET A 1 -13.05 -19.59 16.75
N LYS A 2 -13.58 -18.38 16.54
CA LYS A 2 -13.41 -17.69 15.25
C LYS A 2 -11.96 -17.22 15.18
N THR A 3 -11.16 -17.83 14.32
CA THR A 3 -9.81 -17.37 13.98
C THR A 3 -9.94 -16.05 13.22
N THR A 4 -9.77 -14.93 13.92
CA THR A 4 -9.76 -13.61 13.29
C THR A 4 -8.46 -13.48 12.50
N THR A 5 -8.54 -13.63 11.17
CA THR A 5 -7.42 -13.37 10.28
C THR A 5 -7.05 -11.89 10.37
N ARG A 6 -5.88 -11.59 10.95
CA ARG A 6 -5.35 -10.23 10.98
C ARG A 6 -4.67 -9.93 9.65
N ILE A 7 -4.86 -8.72 9.17
CA ILE A 7 -4.15 -8.20 7.99
C ILE A 7 -3.20 -7.09 8.44
N ARG A 8 -2.06 -6.94 7.75
CA ARG A 8 -1.15 -5.81 7.97
C ARG A 8 -1.80 -4.52 7.50
N GLY A 9 -1.54 -3.40 8.17
CA GLY A 9 -2.15 -2.10 7.85
C GLY A 9 -1.89 -1.64 6.40
N GLY A 10 -0.68 -1.88 5.88
CA GLY A 10 -0.35 -1.57 4.49
C GLY A 10 -1.15 -2.38 3.47
N ALA A 11 -1.38 -3.66 3.74
CA ALA A 11 -2.22 -4.51 2.89
C ALA A 11 -3.70 -4.06 2.93
N LEU A 12 -4.19 -3.62 4.09
CA LEU A 12 -5.53 -3.03 4.20
C LEU A 12 -5.64 -1.76 3.35
N LEU A 13 -4.65 -0.86 3.45
CA LEU A 13 -4.61 0.37 2.67
C LEU A 13 -4.58 0.08 1.15
N ALA A 14 -3.70 -0.82 0.71
CA ALA A 14 -3.56 -1.18 -0.69
C ALA A 14 -4.87 -1.71 -1.30
N ARG A 15 -5.56 -2.61 -0.57
CA ARG A 15 -6.87 -3.14 -0.99
C ARG A 15 -7.92 -2.05 -1.10
N ALA A 16 -7.98 -1.16 -0.10
CA ALA A 16 -8.93 -0.05 -0.12
C ALA A 16 -8.70 0.88 -1.33
N LEU A 17 -7.45 1.13 -1.71
CA LEU A 17 -7.13 1.93 -2.90
C LEU A 17 -7.52 1.22 -4.22
N GLN A 18 -7.24 -0.08 -4.33
CA GLN A 18 -7.67 -0.88 -5.48
C GLN A 18 -9.19 -0.92 -5.66
N GLU A 19 -9.94 -1.11 -4.57
CA GLU A 19 -11.41 -1.11 -4.59
C GLU A 19 -12.00 0.23 -5.05
N LYS A 20 -11.23 1.32 -4.93
CA LYS A 20 -11.59 2.66 -5.43
C LYS A 20 -11.09 2.94 -6.84
N GLY A 21 -10.43 1.99 -7.49
CA GLY A 21 -9.92 2.13 -8.86
C GLY A 21 -8.64 2.98 -8.95
N VAL A 22 -7.87 3.11 -7.86
CA VAL A 22 -6.58 3.80 -7.92
C VAL A 22 -5.58 2.92 -8.66
N GLU A 23 -5.00 3.46 -9.74
CA GLU A 23 -4.01 2.75 -10.55
C GLU A 23 -2.55 3.12 -10.22
N HIS A 24 -2.32 4.36 -9.78
CA HIS A 24 -0.99 4.92 -9.54
C HIS A 24 -0.90 5.52 -8.15
N VAL A 25 0.20 5.22 -7.45
CA VAL A 25 0.54 5.81 -6.16
C VAL A 25 1.86 6.54 -6.31
N PHE A 26 1.84 7.85 -6.05
CA PHE A 26 3.06 8.65 -5.95
C PHE A 26 3.54 8.63 -4.51
N THR A 27 4.82 8.35 -4.29
CA THR A 27 5.42 8.27 -2.95
C THR A 27 6.69 9.09 -2.89
N LEU A 28 6.97 9.60 -1.71
CA LEU A 28 8.29 10.10 -1.33
C LEU A 28 9.15 8.95 -0.79
N ALA A 29 10.46 9.14 -0.80
CA ALA A 29 11.39 8.20 -0.18
C ALA A 29 11.36 8.35 1.35
N GLY A 30 11.20 7.25 2.10
CA GLY A 30 11.30 7.27 3.55
C GLY A 30 10.86 5.96 4.21
N GLY A 31 11.49 5.59 5.34
CA GLY A 31 11.20 4.30 6.01
C GLY A 31 9.77 4.18 6.56
N PHE A 32 9.10 5.31 6.84
CA PHE A 32 7.73 5.31 7.38
C PHE A 32 6.69 4.83 6.38
N CYS A 33 6.90 4.98 5.07
CA CYS A 33 5.95 4.51 4.07
C CYS A 33 6.16 3.04 3.69
N ASN A 34 7.24 2.38 4.16
CA ASN A 34 7.54 0.98 3.81
C ASN A 34 6.38 0.01 4.04
N PRO A 35 5.62 0.05 5.16
CA PRO A 35 4.48 -0.85 5.31
C PRO A 35 3.43 -0.67 4.21
N ALA A 36 3.18 0.56 3.76
CA ALA A 36 2.27 0.83 2.65
C ALA A 36 2.86 0.35 1.32
N LEU A 37 4.15 0.61 1.07
CA LEU A 37 4.87 0.15 -0.13
C LEU A 37 4.86 -1.37 -0.26
N GLU A 38 5.07 -2.10 0.84
CA GLU A 38 4.93 -3.56 0.90
C GLU A 38 3.51 -3.99 0.48
N GLY A 39 2.48 -3.33 1.01
CA GLY A 39 1.09 -3.59 0.64
C GLY A 39 0.80 -3.29 -0.83
N PHE A 40 1.33 -2.18 -1.37
CA PHE A 40 1.19 -1.81 -2.77
C PHE A 40 1.90 -2.80 -3.70
N MET A 41 3.06 -3.30 -3.27
CA MET A 41 3.80 -4.34 -3.97
C MET A 41 3.00 -5.65 -4.01
N GLU A 42 2.44 -6.10 -2.88
CA GLU A 42 1.56 -7.28 -2.82
C GLU A 42 0.31 -7.12 -3.70
N ALA A 43 -0.26 -5.92 -3.74
CA ALA A 43 -1.42 -5.59 -4.55
C ALA A 43 -1.07 -5.30 -6.02
N GLN A 44 0.21 -5.27 -6.42
CA GLN A 44 0.66 -4.86 -7.75
C GLN A 44 0.16 -3.46 -8.20
N LEU A 45 0.05 -2.52 -7.27
CA LEU A 45 -0.20 -1.12 -7.59
C LEU A 45 1.05 -0.48 -8.20
N LYS A 46 0.87 0.42 -9.18
CA LYS A 46 1.98 1.13 -9.81
C LYS A 46 2.48 2.23 -8.88
N VAL A 47 3.63 2.02 -8.26
CA VAL A 47 4.26 3.01 -7.37
C VAL A 47 5.29 3.83 -8.14
N ILE A 48 5.18 5.16 -8.04
CA ILE A 48 6.09 6.12 -8.65
C ILE A 48 6.81 6.87 -7.54
N ASN A 49 8.13 6.70 -7.45
CA ASN A 49 8.95 7.43 -6.49
C ASN A 49 9.20 8.86 -6.99
N CYS A 50 8.84 9.84 -6.17
CA CYS A 50 9.02 11.27 -6.39
C CYS A 50 9.99 11.79 -5.32
N PRO A 51 11.31 11.77 -5.55
CA PRO A 51 12.30 12.14 -4.52
C PRO A 51 12.32 13.64 -4.17
N HIS A 52 11.57 14.45 -4.90
CA HIS A 52 11.37 15.87 -4.65
C HIS A 52 9.85 16.13 -4.56
N GLU A 53 9.43 16.81 -3.50
CA GLU A 53 8.02 17.16 -3.21
C GLU A 53 7.47 18.24 -4.14
#